data_AF-A0A3N5KDE1-F1
#
_entry.id   AF-A0A3N5KDE1-F1
#
_cell.length_a   1.000
_cell.length_b   1.000
_cell.length_c   1.000
_cell.angle_alpha   90.00
_cell.angle_beta   90.00
_cell.angle_gamma   90.00
#
_symmetry.space_group_name_H-M   'P 1'
#
loop_
_entity.id
_entity.type
_entity.pdbx_description
1 polymer ?
#
loop_
_entity_poly.entity_id
_entity_poly.type
_entity_poly.pdbx_seq_one_letter_code
_entity_poly.pdbx_strand_id
1 'polypeptide(L)' 'RNAGADFVAAGNIGCLLQLELGLRQAALPTKAVHPIELLDWALHGMP' A
#
# COMPACT_ATOMS: atom_id res chain seq x y z
N ARG A 1 -9.80 3.63 14.47
CA ARG A 1 -9.47 2.21 14.70
C ARG A 1 -8.32 1.88 13.76
N ASN A 2 -7.19 1.36 14.25
CA ASN A 2 -6.01 1.08 13.44
C ASN A 2 -5.83 -0.43 13.29
N ALA A 3 -5.66 -0.92 12.05
CA ALA A 3 -5.46 -2.35 11.77
C ALA A 3 -4.00 -2.79 11.96
N GLY A 4 -3.06 -1.84 12.09
CA GLY A 4 -1.63 -2.14 12.31
C GLY A 4 -0.95 -2.77 11.09
N ALA A 5 -1.39 -2.44 9.87
CA ALA A 5 -0.84 -2.99 8.64
C ALA A 5 0.35 -2.18 8.12
N ASP A 6 1.38 -2.87 7.64
CA ASP A 6 2.53 -2.26 6.94
C ASP A 6 2.17 -1.82 5.51
N PHE A 7 1.21 -2.51 4.88
CA PHE A 7 0.77 -2.25 3.51
C PHE A 7 -0.76 -2.24 3.39
N VAL A 8 -1.28 -1.35 2.54
CA VAL A 8 -2.67 -1.37 2.09
C VAL A 8 -2.71 -1.58 0.58
N ALA A 9 -3.38 -2.65 0.14
CA ALA A 9 -3.46 -3.01 -1.26
C ALA A 9 -4.72 -2.42 -1.93
N ALA A 10 -4.57 -1.80 -3.10
CA ALA A 10 -5.68 -1.29 -3.89
C ALA A 10 -5.44 -1.46 -5.40
N GLY A 11 -6.42 -1.99 -6.13
CA GLY A 11 -6.32 -2.18 -7.60
C GLY A 11 -6.80 -0.99 -8.43
N ASN A 12 -7.52 -0.03 -7.82
CA ASN A 12 -7.94 1.18 -8.51
C ASN A 12 -6.88 2.26 -8.39
N ILE A 13 -6.35 2.75 -9.51
CA ILE A 13 -5.29 3.78 -9.54
C ILE A 13 -5.71 5.04 -8.78
N GLY A 14 -6.97 5.45 -8.91
CA GLY A 14 -7.50 6.60 -8.16
C GLY A 14 -7.42 6.40 -6.65
N CYS A 15 -7.76 5.20 -6.15
CA CYS A 15 -7.64 4.86 -4.74
C CYS A 15 -6.18 4.84 -4.28
N LEU A 16 -5.26 4.28 -5.08
CA LEU A 16 -3.83 4.25 -4.75
C LEU A 16 -3.27 5.65 -4.53
N LEU A 17 -3.54 6.59 -5.45
CA LEU A 17 -3.08 7.97 -5.32
C LEU A 17 -3.63 8.66 -4.07
N GLN A 18 -4.92 8.47 -3.78
CA GLN A 18 -5.57 9.09 -2.62
C GLN A 18 -5.11 8.47 -1.30
N LEU A 19 -4.93 7.15 -1.25
CA LEU A 19 -4.40 6.45 -0.08
C LEU A 19 -2.96 6.88 0.21
N GLU A 20 -2.10 6.87 -0.80
CA GLU A 20 -0.70 7.28 -0.66
C GLU A 20 -0.60 8.74 -0.17
N LEU A 21 -1.40 9.64 -0.74
CA LEU A 21 -1.47 11.03 -0.28
C LEU A 21 -1.91 11.13 1.19
N GLY A 22 -2.99 10.44 1.56
CA GLY A 22 -3.52 10.45 2.93
C GLY A 22 -2.56 9.86 3.96
N LEU A 23 -1.89 8.76 3.63
CA LEU A 23 -0.89 8.11 4.48
C LEU A 23 0.30 9.04 4.73
N ARG A 24 0.79 9.72 3.68
CA ARG A 24 1.86 10.72 3.79
C ARG A 24 1.46 11.93 4.64
N GLN A 25 0.25 12.47 4.41
CA GLN A 25 -0.27 13.60 5.18
C GLN A 25 -0.45 13.25 6.66
N ALA A 26 -0.78 11.99 6.97
CA ALA A 26 -0.91 11.49 8.33
C ALA A 26 0.42 11.04 8.96
N ALA A 27 1.54 11.16 8.23
CA ALA A 27 2.87 10.67 8.64
C ALA A 27 2.86 9.20 9.10
N LEU A 28 2.04 8.37 8.45
CA LEU A 28 1.95 6.94 8.76
C LEU A 28 3.03 6.15 8.01
N PRO A 29 3.61 5.11 8.63
CA PRO A 29 4.61 4.27 7.97
C PRO A 29 4.00 3.29 6.96
N THR A 30 2.68 3.06 7.01
CA THR A 30 1.95 2.21 6.07
C THR A 30 2.10 2.73 4.65
N LYS A 31 2.29 1.83 3.69
CA LYS A 31 2.41 2.15 2.26
C LYS A 31 1.21 1.64 1.46
N ALA A 32 0.78 2.41 0.47
CA ALA A 32 -0.19 1.93 -0.51
C ALA A 32 0.53 1.15 -1.63
N VAL A 33 0.00 -0.02 -2.00
CA VAL A 33 0.61 -0.91 -3.02
C VAL A 33 -0.45 -1.46 -3.97
N HIS A 34 -0.08 -1.66 -5.24
CA HIS A 34 -0.92 -2.37 -6.18
C HIS A 34 -0.85 -3.89 -5.91
N PRO A 35 -1.95 -4.67 -6.03
CA PRO A 35 -1.94 -6.11 -5.80
C PRO A 35 -0.91 -6.88 -6.65
N ILE A 36 -0.55 -6.37 -7.83
CA ILE A 36 0.49 -6.98 -8.67
C ILE A 36 1.88 -6.88 -8.02
N GLU A 37 2.17 -5.82 -7.27
CA GLU A 37 3.44 -5.72 -6.51
C GLU A 37 3.51 -6.80 -5.44
N LEU A 38 2.39 -7.09 -4.76
CA LEU A 38 2.34 -8.18 -3.77
C LEU A 38 2.59 -9.55 -4.41
N LEU A 39 2.04 -9.79 -5.60
CA LEU A 39 2.28 -11.03 -6.34
C LEU A 39 3.73 -11.14 -6.80
N ASP A 40 4.32 -10.03 -7.28
CA ASP A 40 5.72 -9.97 -7.66
C ASP A 40 6.61 -10.31 -6.46
N TRP A 41 6.36 -9.73 -5.29
CA TRP A 41 7.12 -10.02 -4.06
C TRP A 41 6.98 -11.46 -3.59
N ALA A 42 5.79 -12.05 -3.74
CA ALA A 42 5.55 -13.45 -3.39
C ALA A 42 6.32 -14.42 -4.31
N LEU A 43 6.54 -14.04 -5.57
CA LEU A 43 7.23 -14.86 -6.57
C LEU A 43 8.74 -14.62 -6.60
N HIS A 44 9.18 -13.40 -6.35
CA HIS A 44 10.57 -12.97 -6.57
C HIS A 44 11.29 -12.46 -5.30
N GLY A 45 10.58 -12.33 -4.17
CA GLY A 45 11.12 -11.82 -2.91
C GLY A 45 10.68 -10.39 -2.61
N MET A 46 10.62 -10.05 -1.32
CA MET A 46 10.21 -8.72 -0.85
C MET A 46 11.34 -7.70 -1.05
N PRO A 47 11.01 -6.44 -1.43
CA PRO A 47 12.00 -5.36 -1.58
C PRO A 47 12.65 -4.95 -0.24
#